data_AF-A0A1S3IDA5-F1
#
_entry.id   AF-A0A1S3IDA5-F1
#
_cell.length_a   1.000
_cell.length_b   1.000
_cell.length_c   1.000
_cell.angle_alpha   90.00
_cell.angle_beta   90.00
_cell.angle_gamma   90.00
#
_symmetry.space_group_name_H-M   'P 1'
#
loop_
_entity.id
_entity.type
_entity.pdbx_description
1 polymer ?
#
loop_
_entity_poly.entity_id
_entity_poly.type
_entity_poly.pdbx_seq_one_letter_code
_entity_poly.pdbx_strand_id
1 'polypeptide(L)'
;MGEDRWMSLLMMSKGWEVGYNETSTNKTFCPESNDEFFAQRKRWDLSILSNTVLSITRYLTLADANSNFNVFFFAYSLTLLLMRIISPAFFMFQMALGLNAQGIDVTVGVIGVMTMCTGYAVLCLLTRHRCSVQIRATTFLVVFISLMFVCLAVEMAFDIHGGSFATDYQSGQNDNNTGQNINKTWRQDDQIMSNHNKAPQTGQIPVHWFNILIFLSPFLFSVLLHPGHWSVILRAIPHFSLLPALQILLPIYMYCNMADQSWGTREQNRPRDVPTICPLNRPESEKMDWDTKNEEKVDMKEELEVTCSCHVHYLKQLSDNETEFWETLRNTVIGTATEFGLSGDEIGKDLGKLRNILLPVVMAINVTWLIAAVVTKKTGGSEVFTWTCGVFVAVGIIQVLSMVACKIQSFTVRAALRTDEENARGKAIWIRP
;
A
#
# COMPACT_ATOMS: atom_id res chain seq x y z
N MET A 1 -9.55 -12.85 -3.55
CA MET A 1 -9.33 -11.57 -2.83
C MET A 1 -9.00 -10.49 -3.82
N GLY A 2 -9.66 -9.33 -3.80
CA GLY A 2 -9.42 -8.25 -4.77
C GLY A 2 -10.07 -8.48 -6.13
N GLU A 3 -11.33 -8.91 -6.09
CA GLU A 3 -12.18 -9.17 -7.26
C GLU A 3 -12.29 -7.95 -8.17
N ASP A 4 -12.36 -6.75 -7.58
CA ASP A 4 -12.37 -5.46 -8.26
C ASP A 4 -11.19 -5.31 -9.23
N ARG A 5 -9.97 -5.51 -8.75
CA ARG A 5 -8.76 -5.40 -9.58
C ARG A 5 -8.66 -6.52 -10.60
N TRP A 6 -9.04 -7.73 -10.19
CA TRP A 6 -9.00 -8.90 -11.06
C TRP A 6 -9.98 -8.79 -12.23
N MET A 7 -11.22 -8.39 -11.95
CA MET A 7 -12.24 -8.10 -12.97
C MET A 7 -11.79 -6.98 -13.91
N SER A 8 -11.20 -5.92 -13.36
CA SER A 8 -10.62 -4.84 -14.17
C SER A 8 -9.54 -5.37 -15.12
N LEU A 9 -8.66 -6.26 -14.65
CA LEU A 9 -7.63 -6.89 -15.48
C LEU A 9 -8.21 -7.82 -16.54
N LEU A 10 -9.29 -8.56 -16.22
CA LEU A 10 -9.99 -9.40 -17.19
C LEU A 10 -10.60 -8.55 -18.32
N MET A 11 -11.32 -7.48 -17.98
CA MET A 11 -11.86 -6.54 -18.97
C MET A 11 -10.75 -5.96 -19.84
N MET A 12 -9.65 -5.51 -19.22
CA MET A 12 -8.51 -4.98 -19.96
C MET A 12 -7.85 -6.02 -20.88
N SER A 13 -7.82 -7.29 -20.49
CA SER A 13 -7.33 -8.39 -21.33
C SER A 13 -8.21 -8.68 -22.55
N LYS A 14 -9.43 -8.15 -22.58
CA LYS A 14 -10.35 -8.19 -23.72
C LYS A 14 -10.33 -6.89 -24.55
N GLY A 15 -9.36 -6.00 -24.29
CA GLY A 15 -9.19 -4.74 -25.01
C GLY A 15 -9.97 -3.55 -24.43
N TRP A 16 -10.65 -3.71 -23.30
CA TRP A 16 -11.35 -2.59 -22.64
C TRP A 16 -10.37 -1.67 -21.93
N GLU A 17 -10.71 -0.38 -21.82
CA GLU A 17 -9.88 0.61 -21.15
C GLU A 17 -10.51 1.06 -19.82
N VAL A 18 -9.66 1.33 -18.83
CA VAL A 18 -10.09 1.92 -17.55
C VAL A 18 -9.92 3.43 -17.61
N GLY A 19 -11.03 4.15 -17.63
CA GLY A 19 -11.07 5.61 -17.56
C GLY A 19 -11.16 6.13 -16.12
N TYR A 20 -10.43 7.19 -15.81
CA TYR A 20 -10.63 7.96 -14.57
C TYR A 20 -11.47 9.19 -14.87
N ASN A 21 -12.57 9.39 -14.13
CA ASN A 21 -13.41 10.58 -14.19
C ASN A 21 -13.33 11.33 -12.85
N GLU A 22 -12.80 12.55 -12.87
CA GLU A 22 -12.61 13.39 -11.68
C GLU A 22 -13.91 13.90 -11.07
N THR A 23 -14.99 13.95 -11.86
CA THR A 23 -16.32 14.38 -11.38
C THR A 23 -17.07 13.30 -10.61
N SER A 24 -16.63 12.04 -10.73
CA SER A 24 -17.23 10.92 -10.02
C SER A 24 -16.87 10.99 -8.53
N THR A 25 -17.89 11.04 -7.66
CA THR A 25 -17.70 11.07 -6.22
C THR A 25 -18.20 9.78 -5.58
N ASN A 26 -17.45 9.26 -4.61
CA ASN A 26 -17.85 8.11 -3.81
C ASN A 26 -17.49 8.38 -2.34
N LYS A 27 -18.30 7.87 -1.41
CA LYS A 27 -18.07 7.94 0.03
C LYS A 27 -18.01 6.53 0.58
N THR A 28 -16.95 6.22 1.32
CA THR A 28 -16.77 4.93 1.97
C THR A 28 -16.39 5.12 3.43
N PHE A 29 -16.74 4.15 4.27
CA PHE A 29 -16.40 4.16 5.68
C PHE A 29 -14.96 3.67 5.88
N CYS A 30 -14.21 4.35 6.75
CA CYS A 30 -12.89 3.89 7.16
C CYS A 30 -13.00 2.83 8.27
N PRO A 31 -12.00 1.94 8.40
CA PRO A 31 -11.92 1.04 9.55
C PRO A 31 -11.91 1.80 10.87
N GLU A 32 -12.73 1.37 11.83
CA GLU A 32 -12.81 1.97 13.17
C GLU A 32 -12.05 1.15 14.22
N SER A 33 -11.71 -0.10 13.90
CA SER A 33 -10.97 -1.02 14.78
C SER A 33 -9.67 -1.51 14.15
N ASN A 34 -8.69 -1.86 15.00
CA ASN A 34 -7.41 -2.40 14.54
C ASN A 34 -7.56 -3.71 13.77
N ASP A 35 -8.49 -4.58 14.19
CA ASP A 35 -8.77 -5.84 13.48
C ASP A 35 -9.30 -5.59 12.06
N GLU A 36 -10.27 -4.69 11.91
CA GLU A 36 -10.81 -4.30 10.61
C GLU A 36 -9.72 -3.69 9.72
N PHE A 37 -8.87 -2.81 10.30
CA PHE A 37 -7.76 -2.21 9.60
C PHE A 37 -6.74 -3.25 9.10
N PHE A 38 -6.28 -4.17 9.95
CA PHE A 38 -5.30 -5.18 9.56
C PHE A 38 -5.89 -6.21 8.58
N ALA A 39 -7.15 -6.58 8.73
CA ALA A 39 -7.85 -7.43 7.77
C ALA A 39 -7.97 -6.75 6.39
N GLN A 40 -8.29 -5.45 6.36
CA GLN A 40 -8.34 -4.66 5.14
C GLN A 40 -6.96 -4.58 4.47
N ARG A 41 -5.91 -4.26 5.24
CA ARG A 41 -4.53 -4.16 4.74
C ARG A 41 -4.03 -5.48 4.16
N LYS A 42 -4.21 -6.59 4.89
CA LYS A 42 -3.90 -7.95 4.38
C LYS A 42 -4.54 -8.19 3.01
N ARG A 43 -5.82 -7.88 2.86
CA ARG A 43 -6.58 -8.12 1.61
C ARG A 43 -6.07 -7.25 0.45
N TRP A 44 -5.88 -5.96 0.71
CA TRP A 44 -5.41 -5.01 -0.29
C TRP A 44 -3.98 -5.33 -0.73
N ASP A 45 -3.11 -5.64 0.22
CA ASP A 45 -1.72 -5.98 -0.03
C ASP A 45 -1.58 -7.27 -0.84
N LEU A 46 -2.34 -8.31 -0.49
CA LEU A 46 -2.36 -9.55 -1.25
C LEU A 46 -2.96 -9.37 -2.65
N SER A 47 -4.00 -8.54 -2.78
CA SER A 47 -4.60 -8.19 -4.08
C SER A 47 -3.60 -7.45 -4.97
N ILE A 48 -2.87 -6.47 -4.43
CA ILE A 48 -1.85 -5.74 -5.18
C ILE A 48 -0.75 -6.72 -5.64
N LEU A 49 -0.20 -7.53 -4.73
CA LEU A 49 0.82 -8.52 -5.07
C LEU A 49 0.36 -9.45 -6.20
N SER A 50 -0.83 -10.03 -6.05
CA SER A 50 -1.37 -10.99 -7.02
C SER A 50 -1.62 -10.36 -8.40
N ASN A 51 -2.21 -9.16 -8.44
CA ASN A 51 -2.50 -8.48 -9.70
C ASN A 51 -1.23 -7.97 -10.39
N THR A 52 -0.24 -7.50 -9.63
CA THR A 52 1.06 -7.09 -10.20
C THR A 52 1.77 -8.30 -10.80
N VAL A 53 1.85 -9.43 -10.08
CA VAL A 53 2.46 -10.66 -10.61
C VAL A 53 1.71 -11.13 -11.86
N LEU A 54 0.38 -11.18 -11.82
CA LEU A 54 -0.44 -11.62 -12.96
C LEU A 54 -0.24 -10.73 -14.20
N SER A 55 -0.17 -9.41 -14.01
CA SER A 55 0.06 -8.45 -15.10
C SER A 55 1.45 -8.61 -15.72
N ILE A 56 2.47 -8.92 -14.92
CA ILE A 56 3.83 -9.18 -15.39
C ILE A 56 3.90 -10.52 -16.13
N THR A 57 3.36 -11.59 -15.53
CA THR A 57 3.42 -12.94 -16.11
C THR A 57 2.66 -13.04 -17.42
N ARG A 58 1.53 -12.33 -17.57
CA ARG A 58 0.70 -12.32 -18.78
C ARG A 58 0.92 -11.10 -19.67
N TYR A 59 2.04 -10.39 -19.48
CA TYR A 59 2.30 -9.11 -20.13
C TYR A 59 2.11 -9.15 -21.66
N LEU A 60 2.68 -10.15 -22.35
CA LEU A 60 2.60 -10.23 -23.81
C LEU A 60 1.14 -10.33 -24.29
N THR A 61 0.34 -11.20 -23.67
CA THR A 61 -1.09 -11.33 -23.98
C THR A 61 -1.87 -10.05 -23.71
N LEU A 62 -1.51 -9.31 -22.64
CA LEU A 62 -2.16 -8.05 -22.30
C LEU A 62 -1.76 -6.92 -23.26
N ALA A 63 -0.49 -6.88 -23.69
CA ALA A 63 0.02 -5.90 -24.63
C ALA A 63 -0.57 -6.08 -26.03
N ASP A 64 -0.78 -7.32 -26.47
CA ASP A 64 -1.44 -7.63 -27.74
C ASP A 64 -2.91 -7.20 -27.74
N ALA A 65 -3.59 -7.32 -26.59
CA ALA A 65 -5.01 -7.00 -26.47
C ALA A 65 -5.27 -5.50 -26.22
N ASN A 66 -4.35 -4.79 -25.55
CA ASN A 66 -4.59 -3.44 -25.07
C ASN A 66 -3.31 -2.58 -25.10
N SER A 67 -3.35 -1.52 -25.90
CA SER A 67 -2.20 -0.62 -26.12
C SER A 67 -1.71 0.14 -24.87
N ASN A 68 -2.52 0.19 -23.81
CA ASN A 68 -2.11 0.77 -22.52
C ASN A 68 -1.08 -0.12 -21.79
N PHE A 69 -0.98 -1.42 -22.11
CA PHE A 69 0.05 -2.33 -21.58
C PHE A 69 1.34 -2.20 -22.40
N ASN A 70 1.92 -1.01 -22.41
CA ASN A 70 3.18 -0.74 -23.09
C ASN A 70 4.40 -1.16 -22.22
N VAL A 71 5.60 -1.01 -22.77
CA VAL A 71 6.86 -1.34 -22.06
C VAL A 71 7.06 -0.52 -20.78
N PHE A 72 6.54 0.71 -20.72
CA PHE A 72 6.62 1.56 -19.53
C PHE A 72 5.73 1.03 -18.40
N PHE A 73 4.53 0.53 -18.73
CA PHE A 73 3.65 -0.13 -17.77
C PHE A 73 4.30 -1.39 -17.20
N PHE A 74 4.95 -2.19 -18.05
CA PHE A 74 5.70 -3.37 -17.62
C PHE A 74 6.86 -3.00 -16.70
N ALA A 75 7.70 -2.03 -17.12
CA ALA A 75 8.83 -1.55 -16.32
C ALA A 75 8.36 -1.00 -14.96
N TYR A 76 7.29 -0.21 -14.94
CA TYR A 76 6.66 0.29 -13.72
C TYR A 76 6.20 -0.86 -12.81
N SER A 77 5.46 -1.82 -13.36
CA SER A 77 4.92 -2.96 -12.61
C SER A 77 6.02 -3.85 -12.03
N LEU A 78 7.05 -4.16 -12.82
CA LEU A 78 8.21 -4.93 -12.39
C LEU A 78 8.96 -4.19 -11.27
N THR A 79 9.16 -2.90 -11.43
CA THR A 79 9.85 -2.07 -10.44
C THR A 79 9.08 -2.01 -9.12
N LEU A 80 7.75 -1.89 -9.17
CA LEU A 80 6.91 -1.98 -7.97
C LEU A 80 7.03 -3.34 -7.27
N LEU A 81 7.05 -4.43 -8.03
CA LEU A 81 7.18 -5.77 -7.47
C LEU A 81 8.54 -5.95 -6.77
N LEU A 82 9.63 -5.54 -7.42
CA LEU A 82 10.98 -5.62 -6.85
C LEU A 82 11.11 -4.76 -5.59
N MET A 83 10.59 -3.52 -5.63
CA MET A 83 10.59 -2.64 -4.47
C MET A 83 9.80 -3.24 -3.31
N ARG A 84 8.64 -3.84 -3.57
CA ARG A 84 7.85 -4.50 -2.52
C ARG A 84 8.60 -5.64 -1.84
N ILE A 85 9.46 -6.35 -2.57
CA ILE A 85 10.27 -7.46 -2.02
C ILE A 85 11.47 -6.91 -1.23
N ILE A 86 12.12 -5.83 -1.68
CA ILE A 86 13.36 -5.29 -1.09
C ILE A 86 13.09 -4.27 0.03
N SER A 87 11.96 -3.57 0.00
CA SER A 87 11.59 -2.54 0.98
C SER A 87 11.80 -2.94 2.45
N PRO A 88 11.39 -4.15 2.92
CA PRO A 88 11.60 -4.50 4.31
C PRO A 88 13.07 -4.39 4.74
N ALA A 89 13.99 -4.95 3.96
CA ALA A 89 15.43 -4.88 4.21
C ALA A 89 15.96 -3.45 4.21
N PHE A 90 15.53 -2.63 3.24
CA PHE A 90 15.92 -1.23 3.17
C PHE A 90 15.50 -0.46 4.44
N PHE A 91 14.24 -0.59 4.87
CA PHE A 91 13.76 0.11 6.07
C PHE A 91 14.36 -0.46 7.37
N MET A 92 14.63 -1.78 7.44
CA MET A 92 15.34 -2.38 8.58
C MET A 92 16.78 -1.85 8.69
N PHE A 93 17.47 -1.68 7.56
CA PHE A 93 18.79 -1.06 7.55
C PHE A 93 18.73 0.42 7.95
N GLN A 94 17.74 1.17 7.48
CA GLN A 94 17.54 2.56 7.88
C GLN A 94 17.29 2.70 9.39
N MET A 95 16.56 1.75 9.99
CA MET A 95 16.40 1.69 11.44
C MET A 95 17.72 1.42 12.16
N ALA A 96 18.52 0.47 11.68
CA ALA A 96 19.83 0.19 12.26
C ALA A 96 20.79 1.38 12.15
N LEU A 97 20.70 2.17 11.08
CA LEU A 97 21.55 3.35 10.88
C LEU A 97 21.32 4.44 11.93
N GLY A 98 20.07 4.74 12.30
CA GLY A 98 19.88 5.73 13.37
C GLY A 98 20.05 5.15 14.78
N LEU A 99 19.91 3.82 14.98
CA LEU A 99 20.45 3.21 16.20
C LEU A 99 21.98 3.40 16.31
N ASN A 100 22.69 3.39 15.19
CA ASN A 100 24.12 3.67 15.14
C ASN A 100 24.47 5.12 15.42
N ALA A 101 23.61 6.07 15.06
CA ALA A 101 23.78 7.47 15.46
C ALA A 101 23.64 7.65 16.99
N GLN A 102 22.84 6.80 17.64
CA GLN A 102 22.75 6.69 19.11
C GLN A 102 23.89 5.86 19.77
N GLY A 103 24.86 5.39 18.99
CA GLY A 103 26.04 4.66 19.49
C GLY A 103 25.94 3.13 19.47
N ILE A 104 24.88 2.55 18.89
CA ILE A 104 24.75 1.08 18.74
C ILE A 104 25.30 0.65 17.38
N ASP A 105 26.34 -0.20 17.36
CA ASP A 105 26.91 -0.69 16.09
C ASP A 105 25.84 -1.17 15.09
N VAL A 106 25.98 -0.75 13.82
CA VAL A 106 25.01 -1.04 12.74
C VAL A 106 24.71 -2.54 12.63
N THR A 107 25.70 -3.41 12.84
CA THR A 107 25.51 -4.87 12.78
C THR A 107 24.58 -5.33 13.88
N VAL A 108 24.81 -4.85 15.10
CA VAL A 108 23.98 -5.16 16.27
C VAL A 108 22.56 -4.61 16.07
N GLY A 109 22.44 -3.39 15.54
CA GLY A 109 21.15 -2.79 15.18
C GLY A 109 20.38 -3.64 14.17
N VAL A 110 21.02 -4.06 13.07
CA VAL A 110 20.39 -4.93 12.05
C VAL A 110 19.96 -6.26 12.66
N ILE A 111 20.81 -6.92 13.46
CA ILE A 111 20.49 -8.19 14.11
C ILE A 111 19.29 -8.00 15.06
N GLY A 112 19.24 -6.92 15.83
CA GLY A 112 18.14 -6.62 16.73
C GLY A 112 16.80 -6.44 15.99
N VAL A 113 16.78 -5.61 14.95
CA VAL A 113 15.56 -5.37 14.15
C VAL A 113 15.13 -6.64 13.42
N MET A 114 16.06 -7.41 12.85
CA MET A 114 15.77 -8.70 12.21
C MET A 114 15.19 -9.72 13.19
N THR A 115 15.72 -9.79 14.41
CA THR A 115 15.22 -10.67 15.46
C THR A 115 13.81 -10.30 15.86
N MET A 116 13.52 -9.01 16.03
CA MET A 116 12.17 -8.51 16.31
C MET A 116 11.19 -8.87 15.18
N CYS A 117 11.57 -8.64 13.91
CA CYS A 117 10.70 -8.92 12.76
C CYS A 117 10.46 -10.42 12.57
N THR A 118 11.50 -11.24 12.77
CA THR A 118 11.40 -12.71 12.70
C THR A 118 10.55 -13.25 13.84
N GLY A 119 10.74 -12.74 15.07
CA GLY A 119 9.91 -13.08 16.22
C GLY A 119 8.43 -12.73 16.00
N TYR A 120 8.15 -11.57 15.40
CA TYR A 120 6.79 -11.20 15.01
C TYR A 120 6.21 -12.10 13.91
N ALA A 121 7.00 -12.48 12.91
CA ALA A 121 6.57 -13.43 11.89
C ALA A 121 6.22 -14.80 12.51
N VAL A 122 7.08 -15.32 13.40
CA VAL A 122 6.83 -16.56 14.14
C VAL A 122 5.55 -16.44 14.98
N LEU A 123 5.37 -15.34 15.71
CA LEU A 123 4.14 -15.08 16.45
C LEU A 123 2.92 -15.13 15.53
N CYS A 124 2.98 -14.51 14.35
CA CYS A 124 1.89 -14.52 13.37
C CYS A 124 1.61 -15.90 12.77
N LEU A 125 2.62 -16.78 12.67
CA LEU A 125 2.44 -18.15 12.18
C LEU A 125 1.88 -19.09 13.25
N LEU A 126 2.20 -18.85 14.52
CA LEU A 126 1.73 -19.66 15.65
C LEU A 126 0.34 -19.24 16.14
N THR A 127 -0.05 -18.00 15.88
CA THR A 127 -1.35 -17.46 16.28
C THR A 127 -2.34 -17.49 15.13
N ARG A 128 -3.63 -17.59 15.45
CA ARG A 128 -4.69 -17.49 14.45
C ARG A 128 -4.95 -16.02 14.13
N HIS A 129 -5.16 -15.71 12.84
CA HIS A 129 -5.62 -14.40 12.39
C HIS A 129 -6.82 -13.92 13.22
N ARG A 130 -6.83 -12.64 13.59
CA ARG A 130 -7.80 -11.98 14.51
C ARG A 130 -7.78 -12.41 15.97
N CYS A 131 -6.84 -13.25 16.40
CA CYS A 131 -6.71 -13.47 17.83
C CYS A 131 -6.28 -12.16 18.52
N SER A 132 -6.80 -11.93 19.72
CA SER A 132 -6.51 -10.71 20.48
C SER A 132 -5.01 -10.50 20.71
N VAL A 133 -4.24 -11.59 20.86
CA VAL A 133 -2.79 -11.55 21.03
C VAL A 133 -2.08 -10.99 19.79
N GLN A 134 -2.41 -11.51 18.60
CA GLN A 134 -1.76 -11.10 17.35
C GLN A 134 -2.08 -9.64 17.03
N ILE A 135 -3.36 -9.24 17.12
CA ILE A 135 -3.78 -7.86 16.86
C ILE A 135 -3.10 -6.88 17.82
N ARG A 136 -3.05 -7.20 19.13
CA ARG A 136 -2.35 -6.36 20.12
C ARG A 136 -0.85 -6.27 19.86
N ALA A 137 -0.21 -7.38 19.51
CA ALA A 137 1.21 -7.40 19.18
C ALA A 137 1.51 -6.58 17.91
N THR A 138 0.69 -6.73 16.86
CA THR A 138 0.81 -5.93 15.63
C THR A 138 0.64 -4.45 15.95
N THR A 139 -0.39 -4.04 16.69
CA THR A 139 -0.60 -2.64 17.08
C THR A 139 0.59 -2.10 17.88
N PHE A 140 1.06 -2.84 18.87
CA PHE A 140 2.22 -2.43 19.68
C PHE A 140 3.46 -2.22 18.82
N LEU A 141 3.79 -3.18 17.95
CA LEU A 141 4.96 -3.10 17.08
C LEU A 141 4.85 -1.97 16.05
N VAL A 142 3.66 -1.73 15.50
CA VAL A 142 3.41 -0.60 14.59
C VAL A 142 3.72 0.71 15.29
N VAL A 143 3.20 0.92 16.51
CA VAL A 143 3.46 2.14 17.28
C VAL A 143 4.94 2.24 17.63
N PHE A 144 5.54 1.16 18.15
CA PHE A 144 6.93 1.12 18.57
C PHE A 144 7.91 1.47 17.44
N ILE A 145 7.77 0.81 16.28
CA ILE A 145 8.63 1.06 15.12
C ILE A 145 8.39 2.47 14.55
N SER A 146 7.15 2.95 14.54
CA SER A 146 6.86 4.30 14.06
C SER A 146 7.50 5.38 14.95
N LEU A 147 7.46 5.18 16.27
CA LEU A 147 8.15 6.07 17.22
C LEU A 147 9.66 6.02 17.04
N MET A 148 10.23 4.81 16.93
CA MET A 148 11.66 4.67 16.61
C MET A 148 12.01 5.45 15.34
N PHE A 149 11.23 5.32 14.27
CA PHE A 149 11.50 5.99 13.00
C PHE A 149 11.41 7.52 13.09
N VAL A 150 10.50 8.04 13.91
CA VAL A 150 10.44 9.47 14.22
C VAL A 150 11.71 9.91 14.95
N CYS A 151 12.22 9.14 15.92
CA CYS A 151 13.50 9.45 16.58
C CYS A 151 14.65 9.50 15.57
N LEU A 152 14.74 8.55 14.63
CA LEU A 152 15.74 8.59 13.55
C LEU A 152 15.60 9.86 12.71
N ALA A 153 14.36 10.27 12.43
CA ALA A 153 14.09 11.44 11.60
C ALA A 153 14.48 12.76 12.27
N VAL A 154 14.21 12.85 13.57
CA VAL A 154 14.63 13.98 14.40
C VAL A 154 16.15 14.05 14.44
N GLU A 155 16.82 12.91 14.65
CA GLU A 155 18.28 12.84 14.64
C GLU A 155 18.87 13.23 13.28
N MET A 156 18.28 12.75 12.19
CA MET A 156 18.62 13.19 10.83
C MET A 156 18.45 14.71 10.67
N ALA A 157 17.46 15.33 11.30
CA ALA A 157 17.26 16.78 11.27
C ALA A 157 18.27 17.56 12.14
N PHE A 158 18.87 16.94 13.15
CA PHE A 158 19.90 17.57 14.00
C PHE A 158 21.31 17.44 13.42
N ASP A 159 21.66 16.28 12.85
CA ASP A 159 22.93 16.07 12.13
C ASP A 159 23.11 17.12 11.01
N ILE A 160 21.99 17.58 10.45
CA ILE A 160 21.91 18.65 9.46
C ILE A 160 22.43 20.01 9.96
N HIS A 161 22.30 20.30 11.25
CA HIS A 161 22.79 21.52 11.89
C HIS A 161 24.20 21.35 12.48
N GLY A 162 24.85 20.21 12.25
CA GLY A 162 26.19 19.92 12.76
C GLY A 162 26.25 19.48 14.22
N GLY A 163 25.12 19.15 14.83
CA GLY A 163 25.03 18.60 16.19
C GLY A 163 24.58 17.13 16.17
N SER A 164 25.14 16.30 17.05
CA SER A 164 24.64 14.94 17.30
C SER A 164 24.13 14.85 18.73
N PHE A 165 22.88 14.41 18.90
CA PHE A 165 22.20 14.36 20.20
C PHE A 165 22.94 13.49 21.22
N ALA A 166 23.56 12.40 20.77
CA ALA A 166 24.32 11.49 21.62
C ALA A 166 25.63 12.13 22.13
N THR A 167 26.32 12.93 21.31
CA THR A 167 27.56 13.61 21.72
C THR A 167 27.29 14.79 22.64
N ASP A 168 26.21 15.54 22.43
CA ASP A 168 25.86 16.67 23.28
C ASP A 168 25.36 16.22 24.67
N TYR A 169 24.66 15.08 24.73
CA TYR A 169 24.22 14.51 26.01
C TYR A 169 25.39 13.97 26.83
N GLN A 170 26.37 13.29 26.20
CA GLN A 170 27.57 12.81 26.89
C GLN A 170 28.50 13.95 27.34
N SER A 171 28.56 15.05 26.58
CA SER A 171 29.25 16.28 26.99
C SER A 171 28.64 16.86 28.27
N GLY A 172 27.31 17.05 28.29
CA GLY A 172 26.60 17.61 29.46
C GLY A 172 26.61 16.72 30.71
N GLN A 173 26.86 15.40 30.56
CA GLN A 173 26.90 14.47 31.69
C GLN A 173 28.31 14.36 32.32
N ASN A 174 29.37 14.57 31.54
CA ASN A 174 30.76 14.62 32.03
C ASN A 174 31.06 15.92 32.80
N ASP A 175 30.36 17.01 32.51
CA ASP A 175 30.52 18.28 33.22
C ASP A 175 29.99 18.23 34.66
N ASN A 176 29.05 17.32 34.95
CA ASN A 176 28.42 17.21 36.27
C ASN A 176 29.21 16.35 37.28
N ASN A 177 30.25 15.64 36.85
CA ASN A 177 31.03 14.73 37.71
C ASN A 177 32.50 15.13 37.92
N THR A 178 32.90 16.35 37.56
CA THR A 178 34.31 16.78 37.74
C THR A 178 34.44 18.11 38.48
N GLY A 179 33.89 18.16 39.69
CA GLY A 179 34.39 19.06 40.72
C GLY A 179 35.71 18.56 41.30
N GLN A 180 36.79 18.55 40.50
CA GLN A 180 38.21 18.51 40.92
C GLN A 180 39.13 18.17 39.74
N ASN A 181 39.66 19.20 39.08
CA ASN A 181 41.07 19.30 38.65
C ASN A 181 41.25 20.55 37.77
N ILE A 182 41.45 21.68 38.45
CA ILE A 182 41.91 22.92 37.84
C ILE A 182 43.39 22.71 37.51
N ASN A 183 43.68 22.10 36.36
CA ASN A 183 44.99 22.08 35.68
C ASN A 183 44.88 21.52 34.25
N LYS A 184 43.73 21.70 33.58
CA LYS A 184 43.66 21.50 32.13
C LYS A 184 44.36 22.68 31.47
N THR A 185 45.56 22.42 30.94
CA THR A 185 46.33 23.38 30.16
C THR A 185 45.51 23.86 28.96
N TRP A 186 45.50 25.17 28.72
CA TRP A 186 44.81 25.84 27.59
C TRP A 186 45.01 25.17 26.21
N ARG A 187 46.09 24.38 26.02
CA ARG A 187 46.30 23.57 24.80
C ARG A 187 45.32 22.41 24.60
N GLN A 188 44.75 21.83 25.66
CA GLN A 188 43.81 20.71 25.55
C GLN A 188 42.39 21.19 25.25
N ASP A 189 41.96 22.30 25.85
CA ASP A 189 40.69 22.92 25.51
C ASP A 189 40.71 23.50 24.09
N ASP A 190 41.85 24.00 23.61
CA ASP A 190 42.03 24.38 22.21
C ASP A 190 41.94 23.18 21.25
N GLN A 191 42.38 21.98 21.65
CA GLN A 191 42.21 20.76 20.82
C GLN A 191 40.77 20.24 20.81
N ILE A 192 40.04 20.38 21.93
CA ILE A 192 38.62 20.03 22.02
C ILE A 192 37.78 21.05 21.22
N MET A 193 38.08 22.34 21.36
CA MET A 193 37.42 23.41 20.63
C MET A 193 37.81 23.43 19.14
N SER A 194 39.02 22.97 18.78
CA SER A 194 39.43 22.71 17.38
C SER A 194 38.73 21.49 16.77
N ASN A 195 38.34 20.49 17.57
CA ASN A 195 37.56 19.35 17.09
C ASN A 195 36.06 19.69 16.95
N HIS A 196 35.53 20.58 17.80
CA HIS A 196 34.19 21.16 17.63
C HIS A 196 34.14 22.23 16.52
N ASN A 197 35.27 22.89 16.21
CA ASN A 197 35.44 23.80 15.07
C ASN A 197 35.95 23.09 13.80
N LYS A 198 35.61 21.81 13.59
CA LYS A 198 35.52 21.36 12.20
C LYS A 198 34.40 22.15 11.57
N ALA A 199 34.78 23.20 10.82
CA ALA A 199 33.89 23.88 9.91
C ALA A 199 32.99 22.83 9.23
N PRO A 200 31.66 23.06 9.15
CA PRO A 200 30.79 22.12 8.47
C PRO A 200 31.42 21.86 7.12
N GLN A 201 31.72 20.60 6.79
CA GLN A 201 32.32 20.27 5.51
C GLN A 201 31.39 20.83 4.43
N THR A 202 31.74 22.01 3.93
CA THR A 202 31.03 22.76 2.92
C THR A 202 31.20 22.00 1.63
N GLY A 203 30.22 21.16 1.30
CA GLY A 203 30.18 20.51 -0.02
C GLY A 203 29.33 19.26 -0.17
N GLN A 204 28.88 18.61 0.91
CA GLN A 204 27.97 17.48 0.79
C GLN A 204 26.71 17.77 1.59
N ILE A 205 25.59 17.96 0.89
CA ILE A 205 24.27 17.89 1.52
C ILE A 205 24.24 16.52 2.24
N PRO A 206 24.03 16.46 3.57
CA PRO A 206 23.93 15.20 4.28
C PRO A 206 22.95 14.29 3.53
N VAL A 207 23.35 13.04 3.25
CA VAL A 207 22.55 12.07 2.47
C VAL A 207 21.10 11.95 2.99
N HIS A 208 20.91 12.25 4.28
CA HIS A 208 19.63 12.37 4.97
C HIS A 208 18.66 13.40 4.35
N TRP A 209 19.12 14.54 3.84
CA TRP A 209 18.27 15.51 3.14
C TRP A 209 17.71 14.93 1.84
N PHE A 210 18.55 14.21 1.07
CA PHE A 210 18.06 13.57 -0.15
C PHE A 210 16.92 12.61 0.20
N ASN A 211 17.06 11.79 1.24
CA ASN A 211 16.01 10.87 1.69
C ASN A 211 14.70 11.57 2.08
N ILE A 212 14.79 12.68 2.84
CA ILE A 212 13.60 13.47 3.22
C ILE A 212 12.95 14.11 1.99
N LEU A 213 13.74 14.68 1.09
CA LEU A 213 13.24 15.30 -0.15
C LEU A 213 12.58 14.28 -1.08
N ILE A 214 13.15 13.08 -1.21
CA ILE A 214 12.56 11.98 -1.97
C ILE A 214 11.19 11.62 -1.38
N PHE A 215 11.09 11.50 -0.06
CA PHE A 215 9.82 11.21 0.59
C PHE A 215 8.77 12.30 0.39
N LEU A 216 9.17 13.58 0.48
CA LEU A 216 8.26 14.71 0.31
C LEU A 216 7.87 14.93 -1.16
N SER A 217 8.69 14.47 -2.10
CA SER A 217 8.50 14.72 -3.53
C SER A 217 7.13 14.34 -4.09
N PRO A 218 6.48 13.20 -3.74
CA PRO A 218 5.17 12.86 -4.29
C PRO A 218 4.07 13.78 -3.72
N PHE A 219 4.20 14.22 -2.46
CA PHE A 219 3.26 15.15 -1.83
C PHE A 219 3.37 16.55 -2.45
N LEU A 220 4.60 17.03 -2.65
CA LEU A 220 4.87 18.28 -3.35
C LEU A 220 4.35 18.23 -4.79
N PHE A 221 4.63 17.14 -5.51
CA PHE A 221 4.13 16.92 -6.86
C PHE A 221 2.59 16.90 -6.91
N SER A 222 1.94 16.24 -5.96
CA SER A 222 0.47 16.24 -5.87
C SER A 222 -0.11 17.64 -5.65
N VAL A 223 0.53 18.47 -4.84
CA VAL A 223 0.06 19.86 -4.60
C VAL A 223 0.33 20.75 -5.80
N LEU A 224 1.42 20.53 -6.53
CA LEU A 224 1.69 21.24 -7.78
C LEU A 224 0.63 20.92 -8.85
N LEU A 225 0.19 19.66 -8.95
CA LEU A 225 -0.86 19.26 -9.89
C LEU A 225 -2.27 19.69 -9.45
N HIS A 226 -2.52 19.74 -8.13
CA HIS A 226 -3.82 20.07 -7.57
C HIS A 226 -3.72 21.10 -6.43
N PRO A 227 -3.48 22.40 -6.75
CA PRO A 227 -3.26 23.44 -5.74
C PRO A 227 -4.42 23.60 -4.74
N GLY A 228 -5.66 23.31 -5.15
CA GLY A 228 -6.85 23.36 -4.30
C GLY A 228 -6.84 22.35 -3.13
N HIS A 229 -5.95 21.36 -3.16
CA HIS A 229 -5.81 20.33 -2.12
C HIS A 229 -4.47 20.41 -1.39
N TRP A 230 -3.94 21.62 -1.17
CA TRP A 230 -2.66 21.84 -0.49
C TRP A 230 -2.54 21.16 0.89
N SER A 231 -3.67 21.00 1.59
CA SER A 231 -3.74 20.35 2.92
C SER A 231 -3.31 18.88 2.91
N VAL A 232 -3.16 18.25 1.73
CA VAL A 232 -2.56 16.92 1.58
C VAL A 232 -1.13 16.86 2.13
N ILE A 233 -0.36 17.96 2.07
CA ILE A 233 1.01 18.02 2.64
C ILE A 233 1.00 17.72 4.14
N LEU A 234 -0.02 18.17 4.89
CA LEU A 234 -0.11 17.91 6.33
C LEU A 234 -0.24 16.40 6.63
N ARG A 235 -0.75 15.61 5.69
CA ARG A 235 -0.86 14.15 5.81
C ARG A 235 0.50 13.46 5.60
N ALA A 236 1.51 14.14 5.07
CA ALA A 236 2.84 13.57 4.88
C ALA A 236 3.49 13.20 6.22
N ILE A 237 3.25 13.97 7.29
CA ILE A 237 3.84 13.74 8.62
C ILE A 237 3.43 12.35 9.19
N PRO A 238 2.14 12.03 9.36
CA PRO A 238 1.75 10.71 9.86
C PRO A 238 2.07 9.59 8.85
N HIS A 239 2.11 9.87 7.55
CA HIS A 239 2.55 8.86 6.56
C HIS A 239 4.03 8.52 6.72
N PHE A 240 4.87 9.53 6.98
CA PHE A 240 6.30 9.35 7.17
C PHE A 240 6.61 8.49 8.38
N SER A 241 5.98 8.78 9.53
CA SER A 241 6.19 8.01 10.75
C SER A 241 5.76 6.55 10.60
N LEU A 242 4.69 6.30 9.84
CA LEU A 242 4.17 4.95 9.59
C LEU A 242 4.93 4.19 8.49
N LEU A 243 5.90 4.80 7.78
CA LEU A 243 6.58 4.15 6.65
C LEU A 243 7.14 2.78 6.98
N PRO A 244 7.91 2.57 8.07
CA PRO A 244 8.48 1.25 8.32
C PRO A 244 7.41 0.25 8.76
N ALA A 245 6.33 0.69 9.41
CA ALA A 245 5.19 -0.18 9.66
C ALA A 245 4.52 -0.65 8.35
N LEU A 246 4.34 0.27 7.39
CA LEU A 246 3.78 -0.02 6.06
C LEU A 246 4.70 -0.91 5.20
N GLN A 247 6.02 -0.80 5.38
CA GLN A 247 7.01 -1.44 4.50
C GLN A 247 7.66 -2.69 5.12
N ILE A 248 7.53 -2.90 6.44
CA ILE A 248 8.06 -4.07 7.15
C ILE A 248 6.92 -4.90 7.74
N LEU A 249 6.17 -4.34 8.71
CA LEU A 249 5.24 -5.11 9.54
C LEU A 249 3.98 -5.57 8.79
N LEU A 250 3.36 -4.69 7.99
CA LEU A 250 2.16 -5.06 7.23
C LEU A 250 2.45 -6.11 6.14
N PRO A 251 3.57 -6.05 5.39
CA PRO A 251 3.98 -7.14 4.50
C PRO A 251 4.19 -8.46 5.25
N ILE A 252 4.87 -8.46 6.40
CA ILE A 252 5.04 -9.68 7.21
C ILE A 252 3.67 -10.23 7.65
N TYR A 253 2.78 -9.35 8.14
CA TYR A 253 1.42 -9.73 8.53
C TYR A 253 0.64 -10.33 7.35
N MET A 254 0.73 -9.72 6.17
CA MET A 254 0.09 -10.19 4.95
C MET A 254 0.57 -11.59 4.58
N TYR A 255 1.89 -11.81 4.47
CA TYR A 255 2.43 -13.13 4.11
C TYR A 255 2.03 -14.19 5.14
N CYS A 256 2.19 -13.93 6.44
CA CYS A 256 1.88 -14.92 7.47
C CYS A 256 0.40 -15.33 7.47
N ASN A 257 -0.50 -14.37 7.22
CA ASN A 257 -1.95 -14.56 7.28
C ASN A 257 -2.60 -14.76 5.89
N MET A 258 -1.84 -14.93 4.80
CA MET A 258 -2.44 -15.01 3.46
C MET A 258 -3.36 -16.22 3.25
N ALA A 259 -3.20 -17.28 4.05
CA ALA A 259 -4.07 -18.45 4.03
C ALA A 259 -5.46 -18.19 4.64
N ASP A 260 -5.59 -17.14 5.46
CA ASP A 260 -6.86 -16.77 6.07
C ASP A 260 -7.74 -15.99 5.08
N GLN A 261 -8.92 -16.53 4.79
CA GLN A 261 -9.89 -15.95 3.84
C GLN A 261 -10.95 -15.05 4.47
N SER A 262 -10.85 -14.78 5.77
CA SER A 262 -11.83 -13.91 6.43
C SER A 262 -11.78 -12.51 5.83
N TRP A 263 -12.94 -12.01 5.40
CA TRP A 263 -13.02 -10.73 4.71
C TRP A 263 -13.00 -9.59 5.72
N GLY A 264 -13.66 -9.69 6.87
CA GLY A 264 -13.61 -8.60 7.87
C GLY A 264 -14.29 -7.32 7.42
N THR A 265 -15.25 -7.44 6.51
CA THR A 265 -16.23 -6.38 6.28
C THR A 265 -17.21 -6.39 7.46
N ARG A 266 -17.72 -5.21 7.84
CA ARG A 266 -18.74 -5.05 8.90
C ARG A 266 -19.93 -6.01 8.76
N GLU A 267 -20.20 -6.48 7.54
CA GLU A 267 -21.29 -7.41 7.22
C GLU A 267 -21.09 -8.85 7.71
N GLN A 268 -19.85 -9.32 7.90
CA GLN A 268 -19.56 -10.69 8.39
C GLN A 268 -19.75 -10.88 9.89
N ASN A 269 -19.93 -9.81 10.67
CA ASN A 269 -20.20 -9.90 12.12
C ASN A 269 -21.69 -10.13 12.44
N ARG A 270 -22.54 -10.38 11.44
CA ARG A 270 -23.92 -10.85 11.67
C ARG A 270 -23.88 -12.36 11.99
N PRO A 271 -24.66 -12.84 12.98
CA PRO A 271 -24.69 -14.25 13.34
C PRO A 271 -25.04 -15.15 12.14
N ARG A 272 -24.43 -16.34 12.10
CA ARG A 272 -24.39 -17.29 10.96
C ARG A 272 -25.71 -18.02 10.66
N ASP A 273 -26.83 -17.63 11.28
CA ASP A 273 -28.07 -18.41 11.28
C ASP A 273 -29.00 -18.10 10.09
N VAL A 274 -28.50 -17.51 9.00
CA VAL A 274 -29.31 -17.30 7.79
C VAL A 274 -28.89 -18.32 6.71
N PRO A 275 -29.73 -19.32 6.39
CA PRO A 275 -29.40 -20.33 5.38
C PRO A 275 -29.20 -19.66 4.02
N THR A 276 -28.05 -19.91 3.40
CA THR A 276 -27.74 -19.45 2.04
C THR A 276 -28.31 -20.41 1.02
N ILE A 277 -29.64 -20.45 0.85
CA ILE A 277 -30.27 -21.12 -0.31
C ILE A 277 -31.58 -20.39 -0.63
N CYS A 278 -31.64 -19.69 -1.76
CA CYS A 278 -32.92 -19.43 -2.44
C CYS A 278 -32.82 -19.97 -3.87
N PRO A 279 -33.57 -21.03 -4.21
CA PRO A 279 -33.80 -21.39 -5.60
C PRO A 279 -34.74 -20.34 -6.21
N LEU A 280 -34.33 -19.74 -7.33
CA LEU A 280 -35.14 -18.79 -8.08
C LEU A 280 -36.36 -19.50 -8.68
N ASN A 281 -37.56 -19.21 -8.18
CA ASN A 281 -38.78 -19.30 -8.98
C ASN A 281 -39.22 -17.88 -9.36
N ARG A 282 -39.24 -17.59 -10.66
CA ARG A 282 -39.71 -16.31 -11.22
C ARG A 282 -41.25 -16.30 -11.18
N PRO A 283 -41.92 -15.30 -10.58
CA PRO A 283 -43.37 -15.18 -10.71
C PRO A 283 -43.74 -14.61 -12.10
N GLU A 284 -44.80 -15.14 -12.68
CA GLU A 284 -45.45 -14.65 -13.89
C GLU A 284 -46.09 -13.28 -13.64
N SER A 285 -46.00 -12.40 -14.64
CA SER A 285 -46.42 -10.99 -14.57
C SER A 285 -47.94 -10.83 -14.56
N GLU A 286 -48.50 -10.27 -13.48
CA GLU A 286 -49.84 -9.65 -13.52
C GLU A 286 -49.73 -8.15 -13.84
N LYS A 287 -50.54 -7.69 -14.80
CA LYS A 287 -50.66 -6.29 -15.21
C LYS A 287 -51.54 -5.54 -14.21
N MET A 288 -51.02 -4.46 -13.61
CA MET A 288 -51.79 -3.57 -12.74
C MET A 288 -52.48 -2.47 -13.57
N ASP A 289 -53.80 -2.41 -13.48
CA ASP A 289 -54.65 -1.33 -14.00
C ASP A 289 -54.81 -0.24 -12.92
N TRP A 290 -54.74 1.04 -13.32
CA TRP A 290 -54.82 2.15 -12.38
C TRP A 290 -56.23 2.73 -12.40
N ASP A 291 -57.06 2.50 -11.39
CA ASP A 291 -58.04 3.55 -11.08
C ASP A 291 -58.66 3.54 -9.68
N THR A 292 -58.83 4.77 -9.20
CA THR A 292 -59.72 5.30 -8.16
C THR A 292 -59.60 4.87 -6.68
N LYS A 293 -59.26 5.88 -5.88
CA LYS A 293 -59.90 6.32 -4.61
C LYS A 293 -60.38 5.21 -3.66
N ASN A 294 -59.72 5.12 -2.51
CA ASN A 294 -60.35 5.33 -1.20
C ASN A 294 -59.28 5.44 -0.09
N GLU A 295 -59.40 6.47 0.73
CA GLU A 295 -58.76 6.53 2.04
C GLU A 295 -59.49 5.56 2.96
N GLU A 296 -58.80 4.56 3.50
CA GLU A 296 -59.26 3.86 4.69
C GLU A 296 -58.07 3.49 5.58
N LYS A 297 -58.19 3.90 6.85
CA LYS A 297 -57.32 3.53 7.95
C LYS A 297 -57.48 2.03 8.19
N VAL A 298 -56.38 1.28 8.15
CA VAL A 298 -56.36 -0.10 8.67
C VAL A 298 -55.29 -0.23 9.73
N ASP A 299 -55.77 -0.79 10.82
CA ASP A 299 -55.20 -0.95 12.14
C ASP A 299 -53.99 -1.90 12.14
N MET A 300 -53.07 -1.62 13.06
CA MET A 300 -51.78 -2.28 13.18
C MET A 300 -51.93 -3.49 14.09
N LYS A 301 -52.04 -4.72 13.54
CA LYS A 301 -51.83 -5.98 14.30
C LYS A 301 -51.66 -7.21 13.38
N GLU A 302 -50.56 -7.92 13.62
CA GLU A 302 -50.20 -9.29 13.18
C GLU A 302 -50.04 -9.50 11.66
N GLU A 303 -48.97 -10.07 11.10
CA GLU A 303 -47.86 -10.90 11.61
C GLU A 303 -46.53 -10.30 11.14
N LEU A 304 -45.55 -10.19 12.04
CA LEU A 304 -44.20 -9.80 11.65
C LEU A 304 -43.52 -11.02 11.01
N GLU A 305 -43.78 -11.24 9.72
CA GLU A 305 -42.86 -12.01 8.90
C GLU A 305 -41.50 -11.31 9.00
N VAL A 306 -40.58 -11.95 9.73
CA VAL A 306 -39.17 -11.57 9.77
C VAL A 306 -38.60 -11.88 8.39
N THR A 307 -38.90 -11.00 7.44
CA THR A 307 -38.24 -10.96 6.15
C THR A 307 -36.81 -10.58 6.43
N CYS A 308 -35.92 -11.53 6.11
CA CYS A 308 -34.48 -11.33 6.14
C CYS A 308 -34.13 -9.96 5.54
N SER A 309 -33.50 -9.10 6.34
CA SER A 309 -32.92 -7.80 5.93
C SER A 309 -31.86 -7.91 4.81
N CYS A 310 -31.68 -9.09 4.24
CA CYS A 310 -30.93 -9.32 3.01
C CYS A 310 -31.73 -9.00 1.74
N HIS A 311 -32.93 -8.42 1.85
CA HIS A 311 -33.59 -7.80 0.70
C HIS A 311 -32.61 -6.81 0.06
N VAL A 312 -32.16 -7.19 -1.13
CA VAL A 312 -31.47 -6.38 -2.11
C VAL A 312 -32.44 -5.29 -2.57
N HIS A 313 -32.81 -4.38 -1.66
CA HIS A 313 -33.66 -3.22 -1.92
C HIS A 313 -32.95 -2.18 -2.79
N TYR A 314 -31.68 -2.41 -3.14
CA TYR A 314 -30.85 -1.54 -3.95
C TYR A 314 -30.82 -1.90 -5.45
N LEU A 315 -31.31 -3.07 -5.85
CA LEU A 315 -31.60 -3.30 -7.26
C LEU A 315 -32.98 -2.69 -7.53
N LYS A 316 -33.01 -1.37 -7.73
CA LYS A 316 -33.96 -0.77 -8.66
C LYS A 316 -34.07 -1.73 -9.85
N GLN A 317 -35.28 -2.03 -10.36
CA GLN A 317 -35.42 -2.77 -11.62
C GLN A 317 -34.38 -2.21 -12.60
N LEU A 318 -33.35 -3.01 -12.90
CA LEU A 318 -32.32 -2.60 -13.84
C LEU A 318 -33.05 -2.28 -15.13
N SER A 319 -32.72 -1.16 -15.76
CA SER A 319 -33.24 -0.90 -17.10
C SER A 319 -32.87 -2.08 -18.00
N ASP A 320 -33.71 -2.40 -18.98
CA ASP A 320 -33.44 -3.52 -19.90
C ASP A 320 -32.05 -3.38 -20.55
N ASN A 321 -31.66 -2.14 -20.87
CA ASN A 321 -30.32 -1.80 -21.38
C ASN A 321 -29.19 -2.18 -20.41
N GLU A 322 -29.39 -1.96 -19.12
CA GLU A 322 -28.39 -2.31 -18.10
C GLU A 322 -28.31 -3.82 -17.91
N THR A 323 -29.45 -4.51 -17.97
CA THR A 323 -29.52 -5.97 -17.92
C THR A 323 -28.79 -6.60 -19.11
N GLU A 324 -29.07 -6.10 -20.33
CA GLU A 324 -28.39 -6.52 -21.55
C GLU A 324 -26.88 -6.27 -21.48
N PHE A 325 -26.47 -5.12 -20.93
CA PHE A 325 -25.05 -4.83 -20.70
C PHE A 325 -24.39 -5.87 -19.78
N TRP A 326 -24.99 -6.16 -18.62
CA TRP A 326 -24.42 -7.12 -17.67
C TRP A 326 -24.38 -8.55 -18.22
N GLU A 327 -25.40 -8.97 -18.98
CA GLU A 327 -25.41 -10.25 -19.67
C GLU A 327 -24.33 -10.32 -20.75
N THR A 328 -24.17 -9.26 -21.54
CA THR A 328 -23.11 -9.16 -22.56
C THR A 328 -21.73 -9.21 -21.92
N LEU A 329 -21.51 -8.46 -20.83
CA LEU A 329 -20.26 -8.47 -20.07
C LEU A 329 -19.95 -9.87 -19.54
N ARG A 330 -20.93 -10.53 -18.92
CA ARG A 330 -20.78 -11.89 -18.39
C ARG A 330 -20.43 -12.88 -19.49
N ASN A 331 -21.17 -12.87 -20.60
CA ASN A 331 -21.02 -13.84 -21.67
C ASN A 331 -19.74 -13.61 -22.49
N THR A 332 -19.33 -12.36 -22.69
CA THR A 332 -18.22 -11.99 -23.58
C THR A 332 -16.88 -11.90 -22.84
N VAL A 333 -16.88 -11.34 -21.62
CA VAL A 333 -15.65 -11.05 -20.87
C VAL A 333 -15.34 -12.12 -19.83
N ILE A 334 -16.33 -12.48 -19.01
CA ILE A 334 -16.16 -13.45 -17.92
C ILE A 334 -16.26 -14.89 -18.47
N GLY A 335 -17.11 -15.11 -19.46
CA GLY A 335 -17.49 -16.43 -19.98
C GLY A 335 -18.61 -17.07 -19.14
N THR A 336 -19.42 -17.91 -19.78
CA THR A 336 -20.49 -18.69 -19.10
C THR A 336 -19.96 -19.90 -18.34
N ALA A 337 -18.75 -20.35 -18.67
CA ALA A 337 -18.01 -21.39 -17.96
C ALA A 337 -17.13 -20.75 -16.86
N THR A 338 -17.75 -20.06 -15.91
CA THR A 338 -17.05 -19.71 -14.68
C THR A 338 -16.88 -20.98 -13.85
N GLU A 339 -15.67 -21.53 -13.77
CA GLU A 339 -15.35 -22.42 -12.65
C GLU A 339 -15.71 -21.65 -11.38
N PHE A 340 -16.56 -22.22 -10.51
CA PHE A 340 -17.04 -21.59 -9.27
C PHE A 340 -15.93 -21.36 -8.23
N GLY A 341 -14.67 -21.33 -8.67
CA GLY A 341 -13.48 -21.38 -7.85
C GLY A 341 -13.33 -22.74 -7.17
N LEU A 342 -12.18 -22.92 -6.55
CA LEU A 342 -11.97 -23.99 -5.58
C LEU A 342 -12.84 -23.73 -4.33
N SER A 343 -13.14 -24.76 -3.57
CA SER A 343 -13.79 -24.58 -2.26
C SER A 343 -12.93 -23.70 -1.35
N GLY A 344 -13.55 -22.99 -0.39
CA GLY A 344 -12.81 -22.14 0.55
C GLY A 344 -11.67 -22.88 1.26
N ASP A 345 -11.89 -24.16 1.60
CA ASP A 345 -10.88 -25.00 2.26
C ASP A 345 -9.70 -25.31 1.32
N GLU A 346 -9.94 -25.60 0.05
CA GLU A 346 -8.91 -25.84 -0.96
C GLU A 346 -8.09 -24.58 -1.24
N ILE A 347 -8.75 -23.43 -1.41
CA ILE A 347 -8.07 -22.14 -1.57
C ILE A 347 -7.20 -21.86 -0.34
N GLY A 348 -7.67 -22.18 0.87
CA GLY A 348 -6.94 -21.95 2.11
C GLY A 348 -5.68 -22.83 2.19
N LYS A 349 -5.81 -24.09 1.79
CA LYS A 349 -4.70 -25.04 1.69
C LYS A 349 -3.65 -24.59 0.69
N ASP A 350 -4.05 -24.16 -0.51
CA ASP A 350 -3.12 -23.74 -1.55
C ASP A 350 -2.47 -22.39 -1.24
N LEU A 351 -3.19 -21.44 -0.65
CA LEU A 351 -2.59 -20.22 -0.10
C LEU A 351 -1.63 -20.52 1.05
N GLY A 352 -1.89 -21.56 1.85
CA GLY A 352 -0.98 -22.06 2.88
C GLY A 352 0.31 -22.62 2.29
N LYS A 353 0.24 -23.41 1.20
CA LYS A 353 1.42 -23.88 0.46
C LYS A 353 2.20 -22.70 -0.13
N LEU A 354 1.49 -21.76 -0.76
CA LEU A 354 2.09 -20.57 -1.37
C LEU A 354 2.82 -19.72 -0.32
N ARG A 355 2.22 -19.52 0.86
CA ARG A 355 2.88 -18.86 1.99
C ARG A 355 4.18 -19.54 2.37
N ASN A 356 4.15 -20.87 2.53
CA ASN A 356 5.30 -21.65 2.98
C ASN A 356 6.45 -21.62 1.95
N ILE A 357 6.18 -21.25 0.70
CA ILE A 357 7.19 -21.01 -0.33
C ILE A 357 7.63 -19.53 -0.32
N LEU A 358 6.68 -18.59 -0.40
CA LEU A 358 6.96 -17.17 -0.56
C LEU A 358 7.63 -16.54 0.66
N LEU A 359 7.16 -16.84 1.87
CA LEU A 359 7.68 -16.24 3.10
C LEU A 359 9.19 -16.48 3.29
N PRO A 360 9.70 -17.73 3.24
CA PRO A 360 11.14 -17.96 3.37
C PRO A 360 11.95 -17.39 2.20
N VAL A 361 11.42 -17.41 0.97
CA VAL A 361 12.11 -16.81 -0.20
C VAL A 361 12.27 -15.30 -0.02
N VAL A 362 11.21 -14.59 0.37
CA VAL A 362 11.26 -13.15 0.62
C VAL A 362 12.18 -12.85 1.80
N MET A 363 12.13 -13.63 2.88
CA MET A 363 13.05 -13.49 4.01
C MET A 363 14.51 -13.67 3.58
N ALA A 364 14.82 -14.69 2.78
CA ALA A 364 16.17 -14.95 2.28
C ALA A 364 16.70 -13.78 1.43
N ILE A 365 15.89 -13.26 0.50
CA ILE A 365 16.25 -12.10 -0.32
C ILE A 365 16.56 -10.89 0.58
N ASN A 366 15.71 -10.61 1.57
CA ASN A 366 15.90 -9.49 2.48
C ASN A 366 17.14 -9.66 3.36
N VAL A 367 17.42 -10.88 3.86
CA VAL A 367 18.64 -11.20 4.62
C VAL A 367 19.89 -11.01 3.77
N THR A 368 19.89 -11.53 2.53
CA THR A 368 21.01 -11.34 1.60
C THR A 368 21.26 -9.86 1.33
N TRP A 369 20.21 -9.08 1.10
CA TRP A 369 20.32 -7.64 0.90
C TRP A 369 20.90 -6.94 2.14
N LEU A 370 20.45 -7.29 3.35
CA LEU A 370 20.97 -6.72 4.59
C LEU A 370 22.44 -7.06 4.83
N ILE A 371 22.85 -8.30 4.57
CA ILE A 371 24.26 -8.70 4.67
C ILE A 371 25.10 -7.86 3.72
N ALA A 372 24.66 -7.71 2.46
CA ALA A 372 25.33 -6.86 1.50
C ALA A 372 25.41 -5.40 1.99
N ALA A 373 24.33 -4.84 2.52
CA ALA A 373 24.31 -3.47 3.04
C ALA A 373 25.28 -3.27 4.22
N VAL A 374 25.33 -4.21 5.18
CA VAL A 374 26.23 -4.16 6.33
C VAL A 374 27.69 -4.32 5.91
N VAL A 375 28.00 -5.30 5.06
CA VAL A 375 29.36 -5.51 4.53
C VAL A 375 29.82 -4.24 3.84
N THR A 376 28.96 -3.67 2.99
CA THR A 376 29.36 -2.52 2.19
C THR A 376 29.51 -1.25 3.02
N LYS A 377 28.71 -1.09 4.09
CA LYS A 377 28.90 -0.02 5.08
C LYS A 377 30.23 -0.14 5.83
N LYS A 378 30.72 -1.37 6.07
CA LYS A 378 32.00 -1.64 6.74
C LYS A 378 33.21 -1.49 5.82
N THR A 379 33.09 -1.85 4.53
CA THR A 379 34.21 -1.85 3.58
C THR A 379 34.35 -0.58 2.76
N GLY A 380 33.26 0.13 2.46
CA GLY A 380 33.21 1.19 1.44
C GLY A 380 33.02 2.62 1.92
N GLY A 381 33.07 2.91 3.23
CA GLY A 381 32.80 4.25 3.75
C GLY A 381 31.35 4.73 3.50
N SER A 382 31.06 6.03 3.69
CA SER A 382 29.71 6.63 3.52
C SER A 382 29.17 6.57 2.09
N GLU A 383 30.02 6.33 1.10
CA GLU A 383 29.67 6.40 -0.33
C GLU A 383 28.67 5.32 -0.76
N VAL A 384 28.69 4.15 -0.13
CA VAL A 384 27.80 3.04 -0.55
C VAL A 384 26.39 3.14 0.03
N PHE A 385 26.23 3.81 1.16
CA PHE A 385 24.90 4.24 1.61
C PHE A 385 24.24 5.13 0.55
N THR A 386 24.99 6.07 -0.03
CA THR A 386 24.53 6.92 -1.14
C THR A 386 24.11 6.12 -2.37
N TRP A 387 24.84 5.05 -2.73
CA TRP A 387 24.45 4.16 -3.84
C TRP A 387 23.13 3.42 -3.56
N THR A 388 22.94 2.88 -2.36
CA THR A 388 21.69 2.16 -2.02
C THR A 388 20.47 3.07 -2.02
N CYS A 389 20.59 4.29 -1.46
CA CYS A 389 19.56 5.32 -1.58
C CYS A 389 19.37 5.75 -3.05
N GLY A 390 20.46 5.91 -3.81
CA GLY A 390 20.44 6.25 -5.23
C GLY A 390 19.69 5.26 -6.11
N VAL A 391 19.73 3.96 -5.80
CA VAL A 391 18.93 2.94 -6.51
C VAL A 391 17.44 3.14 -6.27
N PHE A 392 17.02 3.40 -5.04
CA PHE A 392 15.61 3.69 -4.72
C PHE A 392 15.16 5.01 -5.38
N VAL A 393 16.03 6.02 -5.45
CA VAL A 393 15.79 7.27 -6.18
C VAL A 393 15.60 7.02 -7.66
N ALA A 394 16.55 6.34 -8.29
CA ALA A 394 16.50 6.04 -9.71
C ALA A 394 15.22 5.28 -10.06
N VAL A 395 14.85 4.31 -9.22
CA VAL A 395 13.59 3.58 -9.32
C VAL A 395 12.38 4.49 -9.15
N GLY A 396 12.36 5.38 -8.15
CA GLY A 396 11.28 6.35 -7.97
C GLY A 396 11.13 7.29 -9.17
N ILE A 397 12.24 7.75 -9.75
CA ILE A 397 12.26 8.56 -10.97
C ILE A 397 11.69 7.74 -12.13
N ILE A 398 12.14 6.49 -12.33
CA ILE A 398 11.61 5.60 -13.36
C ILE A 398 10.10 5.42 -13.20
N GLN A 399 9.62 5.27 -11.97
CA GLN A 399 8.18 5.15 -11.70
C GLN A 399 7.41 6.40 -12.09
N VAL A 400 7.88 7.58 -11.68
CA VAL A 400 7.23 8.86 -12.02
C VAL A 400 7.25 9.08 -13.54
N LEU A 401 8.39 8.87 -14.19
CA LEU A 401 8.52 9.00 -15.65
C LEU A 401 7.60 8.02 -16.37
N SER A 402 7.51 6.76 -15.91
CA SER A 402 6.62 5.76 -16.50
C SER A 402 5.14 6.14 -16.35
N MET A 403 4.74 6.67 -15.18
CA MET A 403 3.38 7.18 -14.96
C MET A 403 3.06 8.37 -15.87
N VAL A 404 3.98 9.34 -15.96
CA VAL A 404 3.82 10.53 -16.81
C VAL A 404 3.74 10.14 -18.28
N ALA A 405 4.63 9.27 -18.75
CA ALA A 405 4.62 8.76 -20.12
C ALA A 405 3.31 8.03 -20.45
N CYS A 406 2.84 7.16 -19.56
CA CYS A 406 1.55 6.48 -19.71
C CYS A 406 0.39 7.49 -19.79
N LYS A 407 0.41 8.53 -18.97
CA LYS A 407 -0.63 9.56 -18.96
C LYS A 407 -0.62 10.39 -20.25
N ILE A 408 0.56 10.80 -20.72
CA ILE A 408 0.74 11.54 -21.98
C ILE A 408 0.24 10.70 -23.15
N GLN A 409 0.66 9.43 -23.25
CA GLN A 409 0.18 8.53 -24.30
C GLN A 409 -1.35 8.41 -24.28
N SER A 410 -1.96 8.22 -23.11
CA SER A 410 -3.43 8.15 -22.98
C SER A 410 -4.13 9.46 -23.39
N PHE A 411 -3.47 10.61 -23.22
CA PHE A 411 -4.01 11.91 -23.63
C PHE A 411 -3.91 12.07 -25.15
N THR A 412 -2.76 11.74 -25.74
CA THR A 412 -2.53 11.81 -27.18
C THR A 412 -3.49 10.88 -27.94
N VAL A 413 -3.69 9.66 -27.47
CA VAL A 413 -4.64 8.71 -28.07
C VAL A 413 -6.08 9.25 -27.98
N ARG A 414 -6.49 9.79 -26.83
CA ARG A 414 -7.83 10.40 -26.69
C ARG A 414 -8.02 11.65 -27.55
N ALA A 415 -6.99 12.48 -27.68
CA ALA A 415 -7.04 13.64 -28.56
C ALA A 415 -7.20 13.21 -30.02
N ALA A 416 -6.47 12.19 -30.46
CA ALA A 416 -6.57 11.60 -31.79
C ALA A 416 -7.96 10.98 -32.06
N LEU A 417 -8.51 10.22 -31.10
CA LEU A 417 -9.85 9.66 -31.21
C LEU A 417 -10.95 10.73 -31.22
N ARG A 418 -10.78 11.82 -30.47
CA ARG A 418 -11.74 12.94 -30.47
C ARG A 418 -11.73 13.67 -31.81
N THR A 419 -10.55 13.85 -32.42
CA THR A 419 -10.45 14.40 -33.78
C THR A 419 -11.05 13.46 -34.83
N ASP A 420 -10.92 12.14 -34.66
CA ASP A 420 -11.56 11.15 -35.54
C ASP A 420 -13.07 11.10 -35.35
N GLU A 421 -13.58 11.18 -34.12
CA GLU A 421 -15.02 11.33 -33.85
C GLU A 421 -15.57 12.63 -34.42
N GLU A 422 -14.87 13.76 -34.28
CA GLU A 422 -15.28 15.04 -34.88
C GLU A 422 -15.24 14.98 -36.42
N ASN A 423 -14.24 14.33 -37.02
CA ASN A 423 -14.16 14.07 -38.45
C ASN A 423 -15.25 13.08 -38.93
N ALA A 424 -15.63 12.09 -38.12
CA ALA A 424 -16.69 11.14 -38.40
C ALA A 424 -18.09 11.77 -38.23
N ARG A 425 -18.27 12.66 -37.23
CA ARG A 425 -19.48 13.48 -37.04
C ARG A 425 -19.74 14.44 -38.22
N GLY A 426 -18.69 14.80 -38.98
CA GLY A 426 -18.82 15.51 -40.25
C GLY A 426 -19.42 14.68 -41.40
N LYS A 427 -19.58 13.36 -41.24
CA LYS A 427 -20.11 12.43 -42.27
C LYS A 427 -21.36 11.65 -41.84
N ALA A 428 -21.91 11.88 -40.65
CA ALA A 428 -23.09 11.18 -40.16
C ALA A 428 -24.35 12.05 -40.24
N ILE A 429 -25.41 11.51 -40.86
CA ILE A 429 -26.77 12.10 -40.87
C ILE A 429 -27.40 11.85 -39.50
N TRP A 430 -27.84 12.93 -38.85
CA TRP A 430 -28.47 12.90 -37.53
C TRP A 430 -29.96 12.57 -37.65
N ILE A 431 -30.43 11.56 -36.91
CA ILE A 431 -31.82 11.52 -36.46
C ILE A 431 -31.79 11.99 -35.00
N ARG A 432 -32.34 13.18 -34.75
CA ARG A 432 -32.57 13.69 -33.39
C ARG A 432 -33.83 13.03 -32.81
N PRO A 433 -33.91 12.94 -31.45
CA PRO A 433 -34.95 12.21 -30.74
C PRO A 433 -36.38 12.64 -31.07
#